data_AF-A0A4V3BGE6-F1
#
_entry.id   AF-A0A4V3BGE6-F1
#
_cell.length_a   1.000
_cell.length_b   1.000
_cell.length_c   1.000
_cell.angle_alpha   90.00
_cell.angle_beta   90.00
_cell.angle_gamma   90.00
#
_symmetry.space_group_name_H-M   'P 1'
#
loop_
_entity.id
_entity.type
_entity.pdbx_description
1 polymer ?
#
loop_
_entity_poly.entity_id
_entity_poly.type
_entity_poly.pdbx_seq_one_letter_code
_entity_poly.pdbx_strand_id
1 'polypeptide(L)'
;MELNKQILQTFVREAHVRDFESHSDEPTVMHRIDYEMREDDPHIFEFKLTFMFGHFGTQVDGVIESTLLIQADSEINMLEEIKENEALFAIPLYAKASALVTKLSEDRGQFPIIVPIEMWLDQ
;
A
#
# COMPACT_ATOMS: atom_id res chain seq x y z
N MET A 1 -22.96 -3.58 -9.00
CA MET A 1 -22.30 -4.74 -9.62
C MET A 1 -20.86 -4.70 -9.18
N GLU A 2 -20.23 -5.84 -8.92
CA GLU A 2 -18.98 -5.90 -8.15
C GLU A 2 -17.85 -6.45 -9.02
N LEU A 3 -16.67 -5.83 -8.96
CA LEU A 3 -15.46 -6.39 -9.55
C LEU A 3 -14.92 -7.49 -8.63
N ASN A 4 -14.70 -8.68 -9.19
CA ASN A 4 -14.04 -9.76 -8.47
C ASN A 4 -12.53 -9.53 -8.51
N LYS A 5 -11.90 -9.39 -7.33
CA LYS A 5 -10.45 -9.20 -7.18
C LYS A 5 -9.78 -10.40 -6.54
N GLN A 6 -8.70 -10.88 -7.14
CA GLN A 6 -7.83 -11.91 -6.59
C GLN A 6 -6.37 -11.41 -6.60
N ILE A 7 -5.72 -11.46 -5.44
CA ILE A 7 -4.29 -11.16 -5.34
C ILE A 7 -3.51 -12.37 -5.87
N LEU A 8 -2.71 -12.16 -6.90
CA LEU A 8 -1.84 -13.20 -7.45
C LEU A 8 -0.49 -13.22 -6.73
N GLN A 9 0.09 -12.04 -6.53
CA GLN A 9 1.38 -11.87 -5.88
C GLN A 9 1.49 -10.49 -5.22
N THR A 10 2.18 -10.42 -4.08
CA THR A 10 2.56 -9.17 -3.42
C THR A 10 3.98 -9.30 -2.89
N PHE A 11 4.83 -8.32 -3.13
CA PHE A 11 6.19 -8.30 -2.60
C PHE A 11 6.66 -6.89 -2.25
N VAL A 12 7.61 -6.81 -1.32
CA VAL A 12 8.28 -5.57 -0.95
C VAL A 12 9.48 -5.42 -1.86
N ARG A 13 9.52 -4.34 -2.64
CA ARG A 13 10.64 -4.05 -3.54
C ARG A 13 11.79 -3.39 -2.82
N GLU A 14 11.48 -2.42 -1.96
CA GLU A 14 12.45 -1.72 -1.12
C GLU A 14 11.79 -1.26 0.18
N ALA A 15 12.60 -1.19 1.23
CA ALA A 15 12.20 -0.67 2.53
C ALA A 15 13.41 -0.05 3.23
N HIS A 16 13.24 1.16 3.72
CA HIS A 16 14.29 1.93 4.39
C HIS A 16 13.76 2.43 5.73
N VAL A 17 14.63 2.41 6.74
CA VAL A 17 14.33 2.95 8.07
C VAL A 17 15.34 4.02 8.40
N ARG A 18 14.86 5.19 8.81
CA ARG A 18 15.65 6.36 9.17
C ARG A 18 15.26 6.85 10.55
N ASP A 19 16.25 7.20 11.34
CA ASP A 19 16.06 7.77 12.67
C ASP A 19 16.20 9.30 12.56
N PHE A 20 15.33 10.03 13.25
CA PHE A 20 15.28 11.49 13.28
C PHE A 20 15.22 11.99 14.72
N GLU A 21 15.85 13.14 14.97
CA GLU A 21 15.84 13.78 16.29
C GLU A 21 14.47 14.40 16.63
N SER A 22 13.63 14.70 15.64
CA SER A 22 12.33 15.33 15.86
C SER A 22 11.27 14.30 16.26
N HIS A 23 10.65 14.54 17.41
CA HIS A 23 9.56 13.73 17.94
C HIS A 23 8.24 14.44 17.62
N SER A 24 7.64 14.11 16.48
CA SER A 24 6.26 14.53 16.20
C SER A 24 5.31 13.65 17.00
N ASP A 25 4.43 14.28 17.78
CA ASP A 25 3.39 13.60 18.54
C ASP A 25 2.34 12.96 17.62
N GLU A 26 2.14 13.50 16.42
CA GLU A 26 1.25 12.94 15.41
C GLU A 26 2.05 12.15 14.35
N PRO A 27 1.57 10.97 13.94
CA PRO A 27 2.16 10.22 12.86
C PRO A 27 1.98 10.95 11.52
N THR A 28 3.04 11.02 10.74
CA THR A 28 3.01 11.52 9.36
C THR A 28 2.88 10.34 8.41
N VAL A 29 1.90 10.40 7.51
CA VAL A 29 1.70 9.42 6.44
C VAL A 29 1.80 10.16 5.12
N MET A 30 2.47 9.58 4.13
CA MET A 30 2.39 10.00 2.74
C MET A 30 2.44 8.76 1.86
N HIS A 31 1.63 8.72 0.81
CA HIS A 31 1.68 7.62 -0.13
C HIS A 31 1.28 8.05 -1.54
N ARG A 32 1.62 7.22 -2.51
CA ARG A 32 1.14 7.28 -3.88
C ARG A 32 0.91 5.86 -4.37
N ILE A 33 -0.22 5.66 -5.03
CA ILE A 33 -0.52 4.43 -5.74
C ILE A 33 -0.34 4.70 -7.23
N ASP A 34 0.45 3.86 -7.88
CA ASP A 34 0.52 3.77 -9.33
C ASP A 34 -0.05 2.40 -9.73
N TYR A 35 -0.74 2.31 -10.86
CA TYR A 35 -1.14 1.02 -11.42
C TYR A 35 -1.16 1.03 -12.95
N GLU A 36 -0.87 -0.14 -13.51
CA GLU A 36 -0.91 -0.37 -14.95
C GLU A 36 -1.58 -1.70 -15.27
N MET A 37 -2.29 -1.72 -16.40
CA MET A 37 -2.86 -2.95 -16.95
C MET A 37 -1.81 -3.64 -17.79
N ARG A 38 -1.65 -4.96 -17.61
CA ARG A 38 -0.67 -5.75 -18.34
C ARG A 38 -1.01 -5.78 -19.83
N GLU A 39 0.00 -5.62 -20.69
CA GLU A 39 -0.22 -5.53 -22.15
C GLU A 39 -0.78 -6.82 -22.76
N ASP A 40 -0.44 -7.98 -22.19
CA ASP A 40 -0.79 -9.32 -22.68
C ASP A 40 -2.02 -9.94 -22.00
N ASP A 41 -2.53 -9.35 -20.91
CA ASP A 41 -3.81 -9.76 -20.31
C ASP A 41 -4.53 -8.57 -19.63
N PRO A 42 -5.67 -8.11 -20.17
CA PRO A 42 -6.39 -6.93 -19.66
C PRO A 42 -7.07 -7.15 -18.30
N HIS A 43 -7.06 -8.37 -17.76
CA HIS A 43 -7.57 -8.66 -16.42
C HIS A 43 -6.47 -8.59 -15.36
N ILE A 44 -5.21 -8.46 -15.75
CA ILE A 44 -4.08 -8.40 -14.82
C ILE A 44 -3.62 -6.96 -14.67
N PHE A 45 -3.57 -6.53 -13.41
CA PHE A 45 -3.15 -5.19 -13.02
C PHE A 45 -1.96 -5.26 -12.08
N GLU A 46 -0.96 -4.44 -12.34
CA GLU A 46 0.22 -4.29 -11.52
C GLU A 46 0.08 -2.99 -10.73
N PHE A 47 -0.12 -3.11 -9.42
CA PHE A 47 -0.20 -1.99 -8.49
C PHE A 47 1.13 -1.79 -7.79
N LYS A 48 1.48 -0.52 -7.57
CA LYS A 48 2.68 -0.10 -6.85
C LYS A 48 2.30 0.95 -5.81
N LEU A 49 2.53 0.63 -4.54
CA LEU A 49 2.46 1.57 -3.44
C LEU A 49 3.86 2.11 -3.16
N THR A 50 4.05 3.41 -3.28
CA THR A 50 5.20 4.14 -2.72
C THR A 50 4.73 4.86 -1.47
N PHE A 51 5.36 4.60 -0.32
CA PHE A 51 4.89 5.14 0.95
C PHE A 51 6.02 5.66 1.83
N MET A 52 5.65 6.57 2.73
CA MET A 52 6.42 7.04 3.86
C MET A 52 5.52 7.08 5.09
N PHE A 53 6.00 6.53 6.19
CA PHE A 53 5.40 6.64 7.51
C PHE A 53 6.44 7.19 8.49
N GLY A 54 6.09 8.21 9.27
CA GLY A 54 6.96 8.82 10.27
C GLY A 54 6.27 8.96 11.63
N HIS A 55 6.86 8.40 12.69
CA HIS A 55 6.36 8.57 14.06
C HIS A 55 7.46 8.26 15.10
N PHE A 56 7.41 8.90 16.28
CA PHE A 56 8.36 8.69 17.39
C PHE A 56 9.85 8.73 17.00
N GLY A 57 10.23 9.69 16.13
CA GLY A 57 11.62 9.81 15.68
C GLY A 57 12.06 8.71 14.71
N THR A 58 11.13 7.91 14.19
CA THR A 58 11.40 6.86 13.19
C THR A 58 10.62 7.15 11.93
N GLN A 59 11.27 6.99 10.79
CA GLN A 59 10.63 7.02 9.48
C GLN A 59 10.88 5.70 8.77
N VAL A 60 9.83 5.17 8.16
CA VAL A 60 9.86 4.00 7.30
C VAL A 60 9.38 4.42 5.92
N ASP A 61 10.24 4.25 4.93
CA ASP A 61 9.92 4.46 3.52
C ASP A 61 9.91 3.12 2.81
N GLY A 62 9.05 2.94 1.82
CA GLY A 62 9.08 1.70 1.05
C GLY A 62 8.30 1.73 -0.24
N VAL A 63 8.55 0.71 -1.04
CA VAL A 63 7.83 0.41 -2.26
C VAL A 63 7.34 -1.03 -2.21
N ILE A 64 6.03 -1.21 -2.41
CA ILE A 64 5.36 -2.50 -2.42
C ILE A 64 4.67 -2.66 -3.76
N GLU A 65 4.86 -3.81 -4.39
CA GLU A 65 4.25 -4.13 -5.68
C GLU A 65 3.30 -5.32 -5.50
N SER A 66 2.16 -5.26 -6.16
CA SER A 66 1.16 -6.32 -6.14
C SER A 66 0.54 -6.53 -7.52
N THR A 67 0.46 -7.78 -7.93
CA THR A 67 -0.25 -8.20 -9.14
C THR A 67 -1.63 -8.71 -8.75
N LEU A 68 -2.67 -8.11 -9.32
CA LEU A 68 -4.07 -8.45 -9.09
C LEU A 68 -4.68 -8.97 -10.38
N LEU A 69 -5.47 -10.04 -10.25
CA LEU A 69 -6.45 -10.45 -11.25
C LEU A 69 -7.78 -9.78 -10.92
N ILE A 70 -8.31 -9.01 -11.86
CA ILE A 70 -9.57 -8.29 -11.73
C ILE A 70 -10.49 -8.76 -12.84
N GLN A 71 -11.65 -9.29 -12.45
CA GLN A 71 -12.66 -9.81 -13.37
C GLN A 71 -13.97 -9.07 -13.18
N ALA A 72 -14.61 -8.74 -14.30
CA ALA A 72 -15.93 -8.13 -14.33
C ALA A 72 -16.95 -9.11 -14.92
N ASP A 73 -18.13 -9.20 -14.32
CA ASP A 73 -19.23 -10.04 -14.82
C ASP A 73 -19.99 -9.38 -16.02
N SER A 74 -19.62 -8.17 -16.44
CA SER A 74 -20.29 -7.42 -17.54
C SER A 74 -19.37 -6.39 -18.23
N GLU A 75 -19.93 -5.58 -19.15
CA GLU A 75 -19.30 -4.46 -19.90
C GLU A 75 -18.79 -3.28 -19.03
N ILE A 76 -18.34 -3.55 -17.79
CA ILE A 76 -17.74 -2.53 -16.93
C ILE A 76 -16.34 -2.22 -17.46
N ASN A 77 -16.05 -0.92 -17.60
CA ASN A 77 -14.70 -0.46 -17.84
C ASN A 77 -13.89 -0.60 -16.54
N MET A 78 -13.14 -1.71 -16.42
CA MET A 78 -12.35 -2.04 -15.22
C MET A 78 -11.41 -0.89 -14.81
N LEU A 79 -10.82 -0.18 -15.77
CA LEU A 79 -9.88 0.91 -15.49
C LEU A 79 -10.59 2.12 -14.86
N GLU A 80 -11.81 2.44 -15.29
CA GLU A 80 -12.60 3.53 -14.70
C GLU A 80 -13.04 3.16 -13.27
N GLU A 81 -13.48 1.94 -13.06
CA GLU A 81 -13.88 1.47 -11.72
C GLU A 81 -12.70 1.47 -10.73
N ILE A 82 -11.51 1.04 -11.18
CA ILE A 82 -10.29 1.11 -10.36
C ILE A 82 -9.92 2.56 -10.05
N LYS A 83 -10.08 3.50 -10.99
CA LYS A 83 -9.83 4.93 -10.74
C LYS A 83 -10.77 5.50 -9.68
N GLU A 84 -12.06 5.15 -9.75
CA GLU A 84 -13.06 5.65 -8.80
C GLU A 84 -12.89 5.04 -7.40
N ASN A 85 -12.31 3.84 -7.32
CA ASN A 85 -12.20 3.07 -6.09
C ASN A 85 -10.76 2.67 -5.73
N GLU A 86 -9.77 3.47 -6.15
CA GLU A 86 -8.33 3.14 -6.08
C GLU A 86 -7.91 2.64 -4.69
N ALA A 87 -8.38 3.33 -3.65
CA ALA A 87 -8.11 2.99 -2.27
C ALA A 87 -8.58 1.59 -1.86
N LEU A 88 -9.74 1.12 -2.37
CA LEU A 88 -10.27 -0.22 -2.09
C LEU A 88 -9.44 -1.33 -2.74
N PHE A 89 -8.85 -1.06 -3.91
CA PHE A 89 -7.94 -1.99 -4.58
C PHE A 89 -6.55 -2.01 -3.92
N ALA A 90 -6.14 -0.90 -3.29
CA ALA A 90 -4.87 -0.78 -2.60
C ALA A 90 -4.85 -1.31 -1.16
N ILE A 91 -6.00 -1.69 -0.57
CA ILE A 91 -6.06 -2.26 0.80
C ILE A 91 -4.97 -3.33 1.08
N PRO A 92 -4.71 -4.30 0.19
CA PRO A 92 -3.66 -5.29 0.45
C PRO A 92 -2.25 -4.68 0.54
N LEU A 93 -1.98 -3.63 -0.25
CA LEU A 93 -0.72 -2.90 -0.21
C LEU A 93 -0.58 -2.14 1.12
N TYR A 94 -1.65 -1.47 1.57
CA TYR A 94 -1.67 -0.78 2.87
C TYR A 94 -1.49 -1.75 4.03
N ALA A 95 -2.16 -2.90 4.02
CA ALA A 95 -1.97 -3.94 5.03
C ALA A 95 -0.52 -4.41 5.08
N LYS A 96 0.13 -4.55 3.91
CA LYS A 96 1.55 -4.92 3.82
C LYS A 96 2.47 -3.81 4.31
N ALA A 97 2.16 -2.55 4.02
CA ALA A 97 2.91 -1.38 4.51
C ALA A 97 2.83 -1.27 6.04
N SER A 98 1.62 -1.38 6.61
CA SER A 98 1.41 -1.42 8.07
C SER A 98 2.24 -2.52 8.74
N ALA A 99 2.17 -3.75 8.21
CA ALA A 99 2.94 -4.87 8.74
C ALA A 99 4.46 -4.63 8.64
N LEU A 100 4.91 -3.97 7.57
CA LEU A 100 6.31 -3.64 7.36
C LEU A 100 6.79 -2.57 8.35
N VAL A 101 5.99 -1.53 8.60
CA VAL A 101 6.29 -0.50 9.61
C VAL A 101 6.40 -1.14 11.00
N THR A 102 5.43 -1.95 11.40
CA THR A 102 5.43 -2.65 12.68
C THR A 102 6.69 -3.49 12.84
N LYS A 103 6.99 -4.34 11.85
CA LYS A 103 8.17 -5.21 11.89
C LYS A 103 9.48 -4.42 11.96
N LEU A 104 9.64 -3.40 11.13
CA LEU A 104 10.89 -2.65 11.05
C LEU A 104 11.14 -1.80 12.30
N SER A 105 10.08 -1.29 12.93
CA SER A 105 10.20 -0.61 14.23
C SER A 105 10.61 -1.59 15.35
N GLU A 106 10.05 -2.80 15.37
CA GLU A 106 10.41 -3.85 16.32
C GLU A 106 11.86 -4.32 16.13
N ASP A 107 12.30 -4.54 14.88
CA ASP A 107 13.67 -4.95 14.53
C ASP A 107 14.73 -3.91 14.99
N ARG A 108 14.31 -2.65 15.21
CA ARG A 108 15.15 -1.56 15.74
C ARG A 108 15.15 -1.48 17.27
N GLY A 109 14.47 -2.40 17.96
CA GLY A 109 14.36 -2.40 19.42
C GLY A 109 13.43 -1.31 19.96
N GLN A 110 12.62 -0.69 19.09
CA GLN A 110 11.58 0.24 19.50
C GLN A 110 10.29 -0.51 19.83
N PHE A 111 9.37 0.16 20.52
CA PHE A 111 8.02 -0.37 20.68
C PHE A 111 7.38 -0.53 19.29
N PRO A 112 6.75 -1.68 18.97
CA PRO A 112 6.18 -1.92 17.65
C PRO A 112 5.14 -0.85 17.33
N ILE A 113 5.39 -0.10 16.26
CA ILE A 113 4.48 0.93 15.81
C ILE A 113 3.33 0.26 15.06
N ILE A 114 2.12 0.38 15.62
CA ILE A 114 0.90 -0.15 15.00
C ILE A 114 0.31 0.94 14.11
N VAL A 115 0.18 0.62 12.82
CA VAL A 115 -0.41 1.51 11.82
C VAL A 115 -1.72 0.88 11.31
N PRO A 116 -2.89 1.37 11.75
CA PRO A 116 -4.18 0.95 11.19
C PRO A 116 -4.27 1.20 9.68
N ILE A 117 -5.08 0.42 8.97
CA ILE A 117 -5.22 0.58 7.51
C ILE A 117 -5.90 1.92 7.18
N GLU A 118 -6.82 2.34 8.05
CA GLU A 118 -7.61 3.57 7.97
C GLU A 118 -6.72 4.82 7.90
N MET A 119 -5.55 4.80 8.56
CA MET A 119 -4.58 5.89 8.48
C MET A 119 -4.04 6.15 7.08
N TRP A 120 -4.02 5.14 6.21
CA TRP A 120 -3.63 5.32 4.81
C TRP A 120 -4.80 5.83 3.96
N LEU A 121 -6.05 5.70 4.44
CA LEU A 121 -7.26 6.10 3.74
C LEU A 121 -7.68 7.54 4.06
N ASP A 122 -7.25 8.09 5.19
CA ASP A 122 -7.63 9.41 5.70
C ASP A 122 -6.90 10.61 5.03
N GLN A 123 -6.26 10.40 3.87
CA GLN A 123 -5.57 11.45 3.09
C GLN A 123 -6.34 11.86 1.83
#